data_AF-A0A0J7AFX2-F1
#
_entry.id   AF-A0A0J7AFX2-F1
#
_cell.length_a   1.000
_cell.length_b   1.000
_cell.length_c   1.000
_cell.angle_alpha   90.00
_cell.angle_beta   90.00
_cell.angle_gamma   90.00
#
_symmetry.space_group_name_H-M   'P 1'
#
loop_
_entity.id
_entity.type
_entity.pdbx_description
1 polymer ?
#
loop_
_entity_poly.entity_id
_entity_poly.type
_entity_poly.pdbx_seq_one_letter_code
_entity_poly.pdbx_strand_id
1 'polypeptide(L)'
;MRITFDLPDVSGGSQTVELPEDVAVALYDGLTNSRAVIDPKAEDFDELIASTSLLSRLIAHLTLSRERHIAAADATSPNANRRAIGIAAAMQPSQLGVVLERNGRPRNRRT
;
A
#
# COMPACT_ATOMS: atom_id res chain seq x y z
N MET A 1 16.92 -3.55 -12.14
CA MET A 1 16.68 -4.73 -11.28
C MET A 1 15.35 -5.34 -11.67
N ARG A 2 15.34 -6.65 -11.90
CA ARG A 2 14.18 -7.35 -12.46
C ARG A 2 13.38 -8.01 -11.35
N ILE A 3 12.09 -7.67 -11.24
CA ILE A 3 11.15 -8.35 -10.34
C ILE A 3 10.10 -9.09 -11.18
N THR A 4 9.89 -10.36 -10.87
CA THR A 4 8.87 -11.20 -11.50
C THR A 4 7.77 -11.51 -10.48
N PHE A 5 6.54 -11.23 -10.88
CA PHE A 5 5.32 -11.47 -10.11
C PHE A 5 4.53 -12.60 -10.75
N ASP A 6 4.28 -13.67 -9.98
CA ASP A 6 3.34 -14.71 -10.39
C ASP A 6 1.92 -14.27 -10.01
N LEU A 7 1.15 -13.83 -11.02
CA LEU A 7 -0.18 -13.24 -10.83
C LEU A 7 -1.24 -14.19 -11.42
N PRO A 8 -1.75 -15.15 -10.62
CA PRO A 8 -2.64 -16.20 -11.12
C PRO A 8 -3.92 -15.66 -11.77
N ASP A 9 -4.48 -14.57 -11.27
CA ASP A 9 -5.83 -14.12 -11.64
C ASP A 9 -5.88 -12.97 -12.67
N VAL A 10 -4.76 -12.35 -13.01
CA VAL A 10 -4.75 -11.13 -13.86
C VAL A 10 -4.30 -11.42 -15.30
N SER A 11 -3.59 -12.53 -15.52
CA SER A 11 -3.14 -12.92 -16.88
C SER A 11 -2.71 -14.39 -17.03
N GLY A 12 -2.90 -15.24 -16.00
CA GLY A 12 -2.51 -16.65 -16.07
C GLY A 12 -1.02 -16.87 -16.35
N GLY A 13 -0.14 -15.99 -15.85
CA GLY A 13 1.30 -16.06 -16.10
C GLY A 13 2.13 -15.11 -15.23
N SER A 14 3.45 -15.23 -15.36
CA SER A 14 4.42 -14.39 -14.65
C SER A 14 4.59 -13.05 -15.37
N GLN A 15 4.40 -11.94 -14.64
CA GLN A 15 4.64 -10.58 -15.14
C GLN A 15 6.00 -10.09 -14.63
N THR A 16 6.79 -9.47 -15.50
CA THR A 16 8.08 -8.92 -15.12
C THR A 16 8.06 -7.41 -15.20
N VAL A 17 8.61 -6.73 -14.19
CA VAL A 17 8.85 -5.30 -14.19
C VAL A 17 10.34 -5.04 -13.94
N GLU A 18 10.91 -4.10 -14.70
CA GLU A 18 12.24 -3.55 -14.45
C GLU A 18 12.12 -2.31 -13.57
N LEU A 19 12.91 -2.26 -12.50
CA LEU A 19 12.96 -1.15 -11.55
C LEU A 19 14.40 -0.65 -11.37
N PRO A 20 14.59 0.64 -11.05
CA PRO A 20 15.82 1.13 -10.45
C PRO A 20 16.21 0.28 -9.22
N GLU A 21 17.51 0.08 -8.98
CA GLU A 21 17.99 -0.82 -7.92
C GLU A 21 17.59 -0.35 -6.53
N ASP A 22 17.75 0.94 -6.25
CA ASP A 22 17.31 1.60 -5.02
C ASP A 22 15.80 1.45 -4.77
N VAL A 23 14.98 1.59 -5.81
CA VAL A 23 13.53 1.37 -5.74
C VAL A 23 13.20 -0.10 -5.48
N ALA A 24 13.90 -1.04 -6.11
CA ALA A 24 13.69 -2.47 -5.90
C ALA A 24 14.04 -2.88 -4.46
N VAL A 25 15.14 -2.36 -3.91
CA VAL A 25 15.55 -2.57 -2.52
C VAL A 25 14.54 -1.96 -1.56
N ALA A 26 14.10 -0.71 -1.79
CA ALA A 26 13.10 -0.07 -0.95
C ALA A 26 11.75 -0.84 -0.93
N LEU A 27 11.34 -1.41 -2.07
CA LEU A 27 10.16 -2.27 -2.14
C LEU A 27 10.35 -3.55 -1.34
N TYR A 28 11.49 -4.23 -1.49
CA TYR A 28 11.81 -5.43 -0.72
C TYR A 28 11.84 -5.15 0.79
N ASP A 29 12.50 -4.08 1.22
CA ASP A 29 12.60 -3.70 2.61
C ASP A 29 11.22 -3.35 3.19
N GLY A 30 10.40 -2.60 2.45
CA GLY A 30 9.03 -2.30 2.83
C GLY A 30 8.14 -3.53 2.99
N LEU A 31 8.28 -4.54 2.12
CA LEU A 31 7.53 -5.80 2.18
C LEU A 31 7.99 -6.72 3.33
N THR A 32 9.27 -6.66 3.68
CA THR A 32 9.86 -7.48 4.76
C THR A 32 9.90 -6.76 6.12
N ASN A 33 9.36 -5.53 6.19
CA ASN A 33 9.40 -4.67 7.38
C ASN A 33 10.84 -4.39 7.87
N SER A 34 11.79 -4.40 6.94
CA SER A 34 13.14 -3.85 7.13
C SER A 34 13.08 -2.33 7.05
N ARG A 35 13.88 -1.64 7.88
CA ARG A 35 13.85 -0.17 8.01
C ARG A 35 14.97 0.53 7.24
N ALA A 36 15.76 -0.22 6.47
CA ALA A 36 16.80 0.37 5.66
C ALA A 36 16.17 1.13 4.49
N VAL A 37 16.51 2.41 4.36
CA VAL A 37 16.26 3.19 3.16
C VAL A 37 17.62 3.60 2.66
N ILE A 38 17.95 3.21 1.43
CA ILE A 38 19.19 3.60 0.78
C ILE A 38 18.98 4.89 -0.01
N ASP A 39 20.05 5.66 -0.17
CA ASP A 39 20.02 6.88 -0.98
C ASP A 39 19.75 6.56 -2.45
N PRO A 40 19.14 7.50 -3.21
CA PRO A 40 18.94 7.34 -4.63
C PRO A 40 20.25 7.02 -5.35
N LYS A 41 20.22 6.08 -6.30
CA LYS A 41 21.41 5.73 -7.10
C LYS A 41 21.53 6.52 -8.40
N ALA A 42 20.42 7.06 -8.90
CA ALA A 42 20.42 7.90 -10.09
C ALA A 42 21.14 9.24 -9.79
N GLU A 43 21.97 9.69 -10.73
CA GLU A 43 22.74 10.93 -10.58
C GLU A 43 22.13 12.09 -11.38
N ASP A 44 21.32 11.80 -12.42
CA ASP A 44 20.68 12.83 -13.23
C ASP A 44 19.22 13.11 -12.85
N PHE A 45 18.77 14.31 -13.23
CA PHE A 45 17.45 14.81 -12.89
C PHE A 45 16.31 13.98 -13.48
N ASP A 46 16.45 13.52 -14.72
CA ASP A 46 15.36 12.85 -15.43
C ASP A 46 15.10 11.46 -14.83
N GLU A 47 16.16 10.73 -14.50
CA GLU A 47 16.10 9.44 -13.80
C GLU A 47 15.52 9.58 -12.38
N LEU A 48 15.91 10.62 -11.65
CA LEU A 48 15.38 10.92 -10.32
C LEU A 48 13.88 11.26 -10.37
N ILE A 49 13.43 12.05 -11.35
CA ILE A 49 12.02 12.39 -11.54
C ILE A 49 11.20 11.17 -11.98
N ALA A 50 11.76 10.31 -12.84
CA ALA A 50 11.12 9.07 -13.26
C ALA A 50 10.90 8.13 -12.05
N SER A 51 11.92 7.96 -11.22
CA SER A 51 11.87 7.16 -9.99
C SER A 51 10.87 7.73 -8.97
N THR A 52 10.88 9.05 -8.77
CA THR A 52 9.92 9.75 -7.90
C THR A 52 8.47 9.55 -8.38
N SER A 53 8.25 9.65 -9.69
CA SER A 53 6.93 9.46 -10.29
C SER A 53 6.44 8.02 -10.15
N LEU A 54 7.33 7.04 -10.32
CA LEU A 54 7.03 5.63 -10.10
C LEU A 54 6.65 5.36 -8.64
N LEU A 55 7.45 5.82 -7.68
CA LEU A 55 7.18 5.66 -6.25
C LEU A 55 5.85 6.32 -5.86
N SER A 56 5.57 7.51 -6.39
CA SER A 56 4.31 8.22 -6.13
C SER A 56 3.09 7.43 -6.59
N ARG A 57 3.14 6.84 -7.80
CA ARG A 57 2.05 5.97 -8.30
C ARG A 57 1.89 4.73 -7.42
N LEU A 58 3.00 4.08 -7.04
CA LEU A 58 2.96 2.90 -6.17
C LEU A 58 2.35 3.23 -4.80
N ILE A 59 2.79 4.32 -4.16
CA ILE A 59 2.26 4.78 -2.87
C ILE A 59 0.76 5.08 -2.96
N ALA A 60 0.31 5.73 -4.03
CA ALA A 60 -1.11 6.00 -4.25
C ALA A 60 -1.93 4.70 -4.36
N HIS A 61 -1.45 3.73 -5.15
CA HIS A 61 -2.11 2.43 -5.29
C HIS A 61 -2.14 1.64 -3.97
N LEU A 62 -1.02 1.60 -3.24
CA LEU A 62 -0.94 0.92 -1.93
C LEU A 62 -1.83 1.59 -0.89
N THR A 63 -1.95 2.92 -0.90
CA THR A 63 -2.86 3.65 -0.01
C THR A 63 -4.30 3.23 -0.23
N LEU A 64 -4.76 3.23 -1.49
CA LEU A 64 -6.11 2.78 -1.85
C LEU A 64 -6.33 1.30 -1.50
N SER A 65 -5.35 0.44 -1.77
CA SER A 65 -5.41 -0.98 -1.41
C SER A 65 -5.56 -1.16 0.11
N ARG A 66 -4.76 -0.44 0.91
CA ARG A 66 -4.84 -0.46 2.38
C ARG A 66 -6.22 -0.01 2.87
N GLU A 67 -6.78 1.05 2.31
CA GLU A 67 -8.12 1.52 2.66
C GLU A 67 -9.20 0.45 2.38
N ARG A 68 -9.09 -0.26 1.24
CA ARG A 68 -10.00 -1.38 0.93
C ARG A 68 -9.85 -2.54 1.92
N HIS A 69 -8.63 -2.89 2.32
CA HIS A 69 -8.40 -3.91 3.36
C HIS A 69 -8.98 -3.50 4.71
N ILE A 70 -8.84 -2.23 5.10
CA ILE A 70 -9.44 -1.67 6.32
C ILE A 70 -10.97 -1.82 6.28
N ALA A 71 -11.60 -1.43 5.16
CA ALA A 71 -13.04 -1.52 5.00
C ALA A 71 -13.53 -2.98 5.00
N ALA A 72 -12.79 -3.88 4.34
CA ALA A 72 -13.09 -5.32 4.34
C ALA A 72 -12.95 -5.94 5.74
N ALA A 73 -11.89 -5.59 6.49
CA ALA A 73 -11.72 -6.02 7.87
C ALA A 73 -12.88 -5.54 8.76
N ASP A 74 -13.31 -4.30 8.58
CA ASP A 74 -14.48 -3.74 9.26
C ASP A 74 -15.80 -4.42 8.83
N ALA A 75 -15.85 -5.01 7.63
CA ALA A 75 -16.97 -5.79 7.07
C ALA A 75 -17.14 -7.20 7.61
N THR A 76 -16.10 -7.76 8.22
CA THR A 76 -16.15 -9.11 8.78
C THR A 76 -17.20 -9.31 9.88
N SER A 77 -17.61 -8.25 10.59
CA SER A 77 -18.60 -8.33 11.67
C SER A 77 -19.32 -7.00 11.93
N PRO A 78 -20.60 -7.02 12.35
CA PRO A 78 -21.29 -5.86 12.90
C PRO A 78 -20.54 -5.17 14.05
N ASN A 79 -19.77 -5.94 14.83
CA ASN A 79 -19.00 -5.49 15.99
C ASN A 79 -17.48 -5.59 15.76
N ALA A 80 -17.02 -5.45 14.51
CA ALA A 80 -15.60 -5.52 14.17
C ALA A 80 -14.75 -4.60 15.07
N ASN A 81 -13.61 -5.11 15.55
CA ASN A 81 -12.74 -4.39 16.47
C ASN A 81 -11.97 -3.27 15.75
N ARG A 82 -12.61 -2.10 15.62
CA ARG A 82 -12.03 -0.91 14.97
C ARG A 82 -10.77 -0.40 15.65
N ARG A 83 -10.57 -0.67 16.94
CA ARG A 83 -9.32 -0.32 17.63
C ARG A 83 -8.16 -1.17 17.10
N ALA A 84 -8.35 -2.48 16.97
CA ALA A 84 -7.34 -3.37 16.40
C ALA A 84 -7.03 -3.01 14.93
N ILE A 85 -8.08 -2.70 14.15
CA ILE A 85 -7.92 -2.23 12.75
C ILE A 85 -7.09 -0.94 12.71
N GLY A 86 -7.39 0.04 13.57
CA GLY A 86 -6.63 1.30 13.63
C GLY A 86 -5.17 1.10 14.00
N ILE A 87 -4.88 0.21 14.95
CA ILE A 87 -3.50 -0.15 15.32
C ILE A 87 -2.76 -0.78 14.13
N ALA A 88 -3.36 -1.78 13.47
CA ALA A 88 -2.76 -2.45 12.32
C ALA A 88 -2.55 -1.50 11.13
N ALA A 89 -3.46 -0.54 10.93
CA ALA A 89 -3.37 0.48 9.90
C ALA A 89 -2.41 1.64 10.24
N ALA A 90 -1.86 1.68 11.47
CA ALA A 90 -1.13 2.81 12.02
C ALA A 90 -1.90 4.14 11.92
N MET A 91 -3.21 4.12 12.21
CA MET A 91 -4.10 5.27 12.11
C MET A 91 -4.68 5.68 13.45
N GLN A 92 -4.80 6.99 13.65
CA GLN A 92 -5.60 7.54 14.74
C GLN A 92 -7.09 7.28 14.51
N PRO A 93 -7.93 7.23 15.57
CA PRO A 93 -9.37 6.95 15.43
C PRO A 93 -10.13 7.92 14.52
N SER A 94 -9.69 9.18 14.41
CA SER A 94 -10.27 10.17 13.50
C SER A 94 -9.99 9.84 12.04
N GLN A 95 -8.73 9.53 11.71
CA GLN A 95 -8.31 9.12 10.37
C GLN A 95 -9.00 7.83 9.93
N LEU A 96 -9.06 6.83 10.82
CA LEU A 96 -9.78 5.59 10.55
C LEU A 96 -11.27 5.85 10.26
N GLY A 97 -11.90 6.77 11.00
CA GLY A 97 -13.29 7.16 10.76
C GLY A 97 -13.52 7.70 9.34
N VAL A 98 -12.65 8.60 8.87
CA VAL A 98 -12.71 9.16 7.52
C VAL A 98 -12.53 8.09 6.45
N VAL A 99 -11.56 7.19 6.60
CA VAL A 99 -11.33 6.07 5.66
C VAL A 99 -12.55 5.17 5.58
N LEU A 100 -13.12 4.78 6.73
CA LEU A 100 -14.29 3.91 6.77
C LEU A 100 -15.52 4.59 6.16
N GLU A 101 -15.74 5.87 6.41
CA GLU A 101 -16.84 6.64 5.82
C GLU A 101 -16.74 6.72 4.29
N ARG A 102 -15.55 7.04 3.75
CA ARG A 102 -15.28 7.04 2.30
C ARG A 102 -15.53 5.68 1.63
N ASN A 103 -15.39 4.60 2.39
CA ASN A 103 -15.63 3.23 1.93
C ASN A 103 -17.02 2.69 2.34
N GLY A 104 -17.98 3.56 2.69
CA GLY A 104 -19.37 3.17 2.96
C GLY A 104 -19.61 2.46 4.30
N ARG A 105 -18.71 2.65 5.27
CA ARG A 105 -18.73 2.00 6.60
C ARG A 105 -18.86 3.01 7.76
N PRO A 106 -19.88 3.88 7.80
CA PRO A 106 -19.98 4.95 8.80
C PRO A 106 -20.03 4.42 10.24
N ARG A 107 -19.71 5.30 11.21
CA ARG A 107 -19.73 4.99 12.66
C ARG A 107 -21.08 4.47 13.14
N ASN A 108 -22.16 5.11 12.70
CA ASN A 108 -23.51 4.74 13.08
C ASN A 108 -24.08 3.80 12.02
N ARG A 109 -23.71 2.52 12.10
CA ARG A 109 -24.40 1.47 11.35
C ARG A 109 -25.80 1.37 11.96
N ARG A 110 -26.82 1.96 11.31
CA ARG A 110 -28.20 1.63 11.66
C ARG A 110 -28.36 0.13 11.40
N THR A 111 -28.58 -0.63 12.47
CA THR A 111 -29.05 -2.03 12.43
C THR A 111 -30.42 -2.10 11.78
#